data_AF-A0A7W9AVG7-F1
#
_entry.id   AF-A0A7W9AVG7-F1
#
_cell.length_a   1.000
_cell.length_b   1.000
_cell.length_c   1.000
_cell.angle_alpha   90.00
_cell.angle_beta   90.00
_cell.angle_gamma   90.00
#
_symmetry.space_group_name_H-M   'P 1'
#
loop_
_entity.id
_entity.type
_entity.pdbx_description
1 polymer ?
#
loop_
_entity_poly.entity_id
_entity_poly.type
_entity_poly.pdbx_seq_one_letter_code
_entity_poly.pdbx_strand_id
1 'polypeptide(L)' 'MLRRSDGRGKGVTPEIYMRGNLLKREVSGEDVAAAVLHLVQARASTGAVISVDGGNVAAMMR' A
#
# COMPACT_ATOMS: atom_id res chain seq x y z
N MET A 1 -17.42 -5.88 12.57
CA MET A 1 -17.36 -6.44 11.20
C MET A 1 -16.50 -5.48 10.37
N LEU A 2 -15.17 -5.66 10.38
CA LEU A 2 -14.27 -4.79 9.62
C LEU A 2 -14.44 -5.08 8.13
N ARG A 3 -14.76 -4.04 7.36
CA ARG A 3 -14.87 -4.09 5.91
C ARG A 3 -13.47 -4.30 5.34
N ARG A 4 -13.18 -5.51 4.85
CA ARG A 4 -11.97 -5.77 4.05
C ARG A 4 -12.03 -4.86 2.84
N SER A 5 -11.02 -4.02 2.66
CA SER A 5 -10.81 -3.21 1.47
C SER A 5 -10.44 -4.15 0.33
N ASP A 6 -11.47 -4.74 -0.27
CA ASP A 6 -11.38 -5.45 -1.52
C ASP A 6 -10.87 -4.48 -2.59
N GLY A 7 -9.68 -4.73 -3.14
CA GLY A 7 -9.07 -4.00 -4.26
C GLY A 7 -9.88 -4.02 -5.58
N ARG A 8 -11.20 -4.16 -5.49
CA ARG A 8 -12.19 -4.19 -6.55
C ARG A 8 -12.44 -2.76 -7.07
N GLY A 9 -11.42 -2.18 -7.69
CA GLY A 9 -11.70 -1.49 -8.95
C GLY A 9 -12.38 -2.51 -9.86
N LYS A 10 -13.54 -2.19 -10.44
CA LYS A 10 -14.31 -3.14 -11.26
C LYS A 10 -13.39 -3.73 -12.34
N GLY A 11 -13.00 -4.99 -12.20
CA GLY A 11 -12.12 -5.70 -13.15
C GLY A 11 -10.72 -6.11 -12.66
N VAL A 12 -10.32 -5.82 -11.41
CA VAL A 12 -9.01 -6.26 -10.89
C VAL A 12 -9.17 -7.58 -10.15
N THR A 13 -8.60 -8.67 -10.68
CA THR A 13 -8.52 -9.95 -9.96
C THR A 13 -7.31 -9.95 -9.02
N PRO A 14 -7.29 -10.80 -7.97
CA PRO A 14 -6.13 -10.94 -7.10
C PRO A 14 -4.84 -11.21 -7.87
N GLU A 15 -4.88 -12.01 -8.93
CA GLU A 15 -3.72 -12.32 -9.77
C GLU A 15 -3.20 -11.07 -10.49
N ILE A 16 -4.10 -10.22 -11.00
CA ILE A 16 -3.74 -8.96 -11.66
C ILE A 16 -3.11 -7.98 -10.66
N TYR A 17 -3.69 -7.86 -9.46
CA TYR A 17 -3.15 -7.04 -8.38
C TYR A 17 -1.77 -7.53 -7.91
N MET A 18 -1.60 -8.85 -7.75
CA MET A 18 -0.39 -9.46 -7.21
C MET A 18 0.77 -9.54 -8.21
N ARG A 19 0.52 -9.46 -9.53
CA ARG A 19 1.58 -9.55 -10.55
C ARG A 19 2.69 -8.50 -10.39
N GLY A 20 2.33 -7.31 -9.91
CA GLY A 20 3.30 -6.22 -9.66
C GLY A 20 3.85 -6.19 -8.23
N ASN A 21 3.34 -7.04 -7.34
CA ASN A 21 3.66 -7.02 -5.92
C ASN A 21 4.89 -7.89 -5.62
N LEU A 22 6.03 -7.25 -5.38
CA LEU A 22 7.30 -7.91 -5.10
C LEU A 22 7.30 -8.65 -3.76
N LEU A 23 6.46 -8.25 -2.81
CA LEU A 23 6.32 -8.92 -1.52
C LEU A 23 5.56 -10.25 -1.61
N LYS A 24 4.89 -10.53 -2.73
CA LYS A 24 4.08 -11.75 -2.94
C LYS A 24 3.04 -12.02 -1.84
N ARG A 25 2.64 -10.99 -1.10
CA ARG A 25 1.54 -11.02 -0.12
C ARG A 25 0.64 -9.79 -0.29
N GLU A 26 -0.62 -9.92 0.07
CA GLU A 26 -1.54 -8.79 0.07
C GLU A 26 -1.00 -7.65 0.96
N VAL A 27 -1.11 -6.41 0.47
CA VAL A 27 -0.87 -5.21 1.25
C VAL A 27 -2.19 -4.80 1.88
N SER A 28 -2.17 -4.71 3.20
CA SER A 28 -3.36 -4.57 4.05
C SER A 28 -3.50 -3.14 4.60
N GLY A 29 -4.61 -2.87 5.30
CA GLY A 29 -4.81 -1.59 5.99
C GLY A 29 -3.82 -1.39 7.14
N GLU A 30 -3.36 -2.48 7.74
CA GLU A 30 -2.35 -2.51 8.79
C GLU A 30 -0.98 -2.02 8.28
N ASP A 31 -0.61 -2.37 7.04
CA ASP A 31 0.61 -1.87 6.40
C ASP A 31 0.55 -0.34 6.20
N VAL A 32 -0.63 0.19 5.83
CA VAL A 32 -0.86 1.64 5.71
C VAL A 32 -0.77 2.33 7.07
N ALA A 33 -1.38 1.74 8.11
CA ALA A 33 -1.34 2.28 9.46
C ALA A 33 0.10 2.36 10.00
N ALA A 34 0.92 1.35 9.74
CA ALA A 34 2.33 1.35 10.11
C ALA A 34 3.12 2.47 9.40
N ALA A 35 2.88 2.70 8.11
CA ALA A 35 3.51 3.79 7.36
C ALA A 35 3.11 5.18 7.89
N VAL A 36 1.83 5.37 8.25
CA VAL A 36 1.36 6.61 8.89
C VAL A 36 2.04 6.81 10.23
N LEU A 37 2.09 5.77 11.07
CA LEU A 37 2.76 5.84 12.37
C LEU A 37 4.24 6.23 12.22
N HIS A 38 4.93 5.66 11.25
CA HIS A 38 6.31 6.01 10.93
C HIS A 38 6.45 7.50 10.60
N LEU A 39 5.59 8.06 9.74
CA LEU A 39 5.59 9.49 9.41
C LEU A 39 5.30 10.37 10.62
N VAL A 40 4.31 10.00 11.46
CA VAL A 40 3.96 10.74 12.68
C VAL A 40 5.14 10.81 13.66
N GLN A 41 5.99 9.80 13.69
CA GLN A 41 7.17 9.74 14.57
C GLN A 41 8.39 10.51 14.02
N ALA A 42 8.41 10.88 12.74
CA ALA A 42 9.53 11.54 12.08
C ALA A 42 9.60 13.05 12.39
N ARG A 43 9.94 13.39 13.64
CA ARG A 43 9.87 14.77 14.19
C ARG A 43 10.65 15.85 13.43
N ALA A 44 11.68 15.49 12.67
CA ALA A 44 12.52 16.41 11.93
C ALA A 44 12.27 16.39 10.41
N SER A 45 11.22 15.69 9.95
CA SER A 45 10.91 15.51 8.54
C SER A 45 9.51 16.03 8.22
N THR A 46 9.37 16.66 7.05
CA THR A 46 8.08 17.13 6.52
C THR A 46 8.05 16.91 5.01
N GLY A 47 6.85 16.87 4.43
CA GLY A 47 6.66 16.67 2.98
C GLY A 47 7.08 15.30 2.45
N ALA A 48 7.36 14.33 3.32
CA ALA A 48 7.75 12.98 2.92
C ALA A 48 6.55 12.22 2.30
N VAL A 49 6.83 11.52 1.21
CA VAL A 49 5.91 10.61 0.54
C VAL A 49 6.47 9.20 0.66
N ILE A 50 5.66 8.27 1.16
CA ILE A 50 6.03 6.85 1.29
C ILE A 50 4.99 6.02 0.53
N SER A 51 5.45 5.14 -0.36
CA SER A 51 4.58 4.20 -1.07
C SER A 51 4.26 2.98 -0.22
N VAL A 52 3.01 2.52 -0.29
CA VAL A 52 2.50 1.32 0.39
C VAL A 52 1.79 0.44 -0.63
N ASP A 53 2.57 -0.22 -1.49
CA ASP A 53 2.08 -0.88 -2.71
C ASP A 53 2.71 -2.27 -2.95
N GLY A 54 3.54 -2.75 -2.02
CA GLY A 54 4.24 -4.04 -2.15
C GLY A 54 5.40 -4.01 -3.16
N GLY A 55 5.91 -2.83 -3.51
CA GLY A 55 6.99 -2.66 -4.49
C GLY A 55 6.49 -2.61 -5.94
N ASN A 56 5.21 -2.28 -6.14
CA ASN A 56 4.60 -2.25 -7.46
C ASN A 56 5.04 -1.00 -8.25
N VAL A 57 6.05 -1.17 -9.10
CA VAL A 57 6.60 -0.12 -9.99
C VAL A 57 5.52 0.59 -10.82
N ALA A 58 4.46 -0.12 -11.24
CA ALA A 58 3.38 0.49 -12.00
C ALA A 58 2.51 1.45 -11.15
N ALA A 59 2.50 1.25 -9.84
CA ALA A 59 1.76 2.05 -8.85
C ALA A 59 2.62 3.16 -8.19
N MET A 60 3.93 3.19 -8.43
CA MET A 60 4.79 4.25 -7.90
C MET A 60 4.35 5.63 -8.38
N MET A 61 4.38 6.59 -7.45
CA MET A 61 4.11 8.00 -7.73
C MET A 61 5.17 8.52 -8.72
N ARG A 62 4.72 9.20 -9.78
CA ARG A 62 5.55 9.79 -10.84
C ARG A 62 5.36 11.29 -10.83
#